data_AF-A0A2I0F6S3-F1
#
_entry.id   AF-A0A2I0F6S3-F1
#
_cell.length_a   1.000
_cell.length_b   1.000
_cell.length_c   1.000
_cell.angle_alpha   90.00
_cell.angle_beta   90.00
_cell.angle_gamma   90.00
#
_symmetry.space_group_name_H-M   'P 1'
#
loop_
_entity.id
_entity.type
_entity.pdbx_description
1 polymer ?
#
loop_
_entity_poly.entity_id
_entity_poly.type
_entity_poly.pdbx_seq_one_letter_code
_entity_poly.pdbx_strand_id
1 'polypeptide(L)'
;MTLSNMRNRQQGGVSIEFAVTIVPFFVLLLGLIEISRFMMVSSMVDVALASATRELVVDHSREDLTAKLQLTLSEQQLPLLNGNNITVQAHYFTSLVALENDDFVASFDGQDFAEFTLLYPYKALFVAGFSDGFERLSNFKRTTLVTVERSANYAN
;
A
#
# COMPACT_ATOMS: atom_id res chain seq x y z
N MET A 1 -54.12 -29.99 21.33
CA MET A 1 -52.64 -29.95 21.47
C MET A 1 -51.93 -29.59 20.14
N THR A 2 -52.55 -28.79 19.27
CA THR A 2 -52.10 -28.54 17.88
C THR A 2 -51.71 -27.09 17.61
N LEU A 3 -52.04 -26.15 18.51
CA LEU A 3 -51.72 -24.73 18.39
C LEU A 3 -50.24 -24.41 18.63
N SER A 4 -49.54 -25.18 19.47
CA SER A 4 -48.11 -24.97 19.74
C SER A 4 -47.22 -25.27 18.53
N ASN A 5 -47.56 -26.28 17.74
CA ASN A 5 -46.77 -26.70 16.58
C ASN A 5 -46.88 -25.73 15.39
N MET A 6 -48.02 -25.04 15.22
CA MET A 6 -48.16 -24.00 14.19
C MET A 6 -47.39 -22.72 14.55
N ARG A 7 -47.41 -22.32 15.83
CA ARG A 7 -46.69 -21.12 16.30
C ARG A 7 -45.17 -21.27 16.18
N ASN A 8 -44.63 -22.46 16.48
CA ASN A 8 -43.20 -22.74 16.30
C ASN A 8 -42.76 -22.76 14.83
N ARG A 9 -43.61 -23.23 13.90
CA ARG A 9 -43.31 -23.22 12.46
C ARG A 9 -43.33 -21.81 11.86
N GLN A 10 -44.22 -20.94 12.32
CA GLN A 10 -44.25 -19.53 11.90
C GLN A 10 -43.04 -18.75 12.43
N GLN A 11 -42.60 -19.01 13.66
CA GLN A 11 -41.40 -18.36 14.23
C GLN A 11 -40.12 -18.75 13.48
N GLY A 12 -39.96 -20.02 13.10
CA GLY A 12 -38.80 -20.47 12.30
C GLY A 12 -38.77 -19.85 10.90
N GLY A 13 -39.93 -19.69 10.25
CA GLY A 13 -40.02 -19.05 8.93
C GLY A 13 -39.58 -17.57 8.94
N VAL A 14 -40.03 -16.81 9.94
CA VAL A 14 -39.65 -15.39 10.10
C VAL A 14 -38.15 -15.24 10.38
N SER A 15 -37.55 -16.12 11.19
CA SER A 15 -36.10 -16.09 11.43
C SER A 15 -35.28 -16.37 10.17
N ILE A 16 -35.74 -17.28 9.30
CA ILE A 16 -35.08 -17.59 8.03
C ILE A 16 -35.19 -16.41 7.07
N GLU A 17 -36.37 -15.81 6.93
CA GLU A 17 -36.59 -14.65 6.06
C GLU A 17 -35.74 -13.44 6.50
N PHE A 18 -35.64 -13.22 7.82
CA PHE A 18 -34.75 -12.21 8.37
C PHE A 18 -33.28 -12.51 8.06
N ALA A 19 -32.81 -13.75 8.27
CA ALA A 19 -31.43 -14.15 8.01
C ALA A 19 -31.05 -13.99 6.53
N VAL A 20 -31.92 -14.42 5.62
CA VAL A 20 -31.73 -14.31 4.16
C VAL A 20 -31.62 -12.85 3.71
N THR A 21 -32.24 -11.92 4.45
CA THR A 21 -32.19 -10.49 4.14
C THR A 21 -31.00 -9.79 4.79
N ILE A 22 -30.75 -10.06 6.08
CA ILE A 22 -29.77 -9.32 6.87
C ILE A 22 -28.32 -9.73 6.56
N VAL A 23 -28.07 -11.00 6.27
CA VAL A 23 -26.73 -11.51 5.96
C VAL A 23 -26.14 -10.85 4.71
N PRO A 24 -26.81 -10.82 3.54
CA PRO A 24 -26.25 -10.14 2.37
C PRO A 24 -26.11 -8.63 2.58
N PHE A 25 -27.00 -8.00 3.35
CA PHE A 25 -26.86 -6.60 3.73
C PHE A 25 -25.55 -6.34 4.50
N PHE A 26 -25.22 -7.18 5.48
CA PHE A 26 -23.95 -7.07 6.20
C PHE A 26 -22.73 -7.36 5.32
N VAL A 27 -22.82 -8.33 4.39
CA VAL A 27 -21.73 -8.59 3.43
C VAL A 27 -21.46 -7.36 2.57
N LEU A 28 -22.51 -6.68 2.07
CA LEU A 28 -22.36 -5.44 1.31
C LEU A 28 -21.76 -4.32 2.17
N LEU A 29 -22.20 -4.19 3.42
CA LEU A 29 -21.67 -3.19 4.36
C LEU A 29 -20.17 -3.42 4.63
N LEU A 30 -19.77 -4.66 4.89
CA LEU A 30 -18.37 -5.03 5.09
C LEU A 30 -17.54 -4.80 3.83
N GLY A 31 -18.09 -5.09 2.65
CA GLY A 31 -17.45 -4.79 1.37
C GLY A 31 -17.20 -3.29 1.19
N LEU A 32 -18.17 -2.44 1.53
CA LEU A 32 -18.01 -0.98 1.47
C LEU A 32 -16.91 -0.50 2.42
N ILE A 33 -16.89 -1.00 3.65
CA ILE A 33 -15.84 -0.68 4.63
C ILE A 33 -14.45 -1.12 4.12
N GLU A 34 -14.35 -2.31 3.52
CA GLU A 34 -13.09 -2.81 2.95
C GLU A 34 -12.62 -1.93 1.80
N ILE A 35 -13.52 -1.52 0.89
CA ILE A 35 -13.18 -0.61 -0.22
C ILE A 35 -12.68 0.74 0.32
N SER A 36 -13.36 1.30 1.33
CA SER A 36 -12.90 2.54 1.97
C SER A 36 -11.52 2.37 2.59
N ARG A 37 -11.27 1.27 3.30
CA ARG A 37 -9.96 0.95 3.86
C ARG A 37 -8.90 0.78 2.77
N PHE A 38 -9.22 0.11 1.66
CA PHE A 38 -8.32 -0.07 0.52
C PHE A 38 -7.89 1.28 -0.08
N MET A 39 -8.84 2.18 -0.33
CA MET A 39 -8.56 3.53 -0.83
C MET A 39 -7.72 4.34 0.17
N MET A 40 -8.03 4.24 1.46
CA MET A 40 -7.28 4.94 2.51
C MET A 40 -5.84 4.45 2.58
N VAL A 41 -5.61 3.14 2.53
CA VAL A 41 -4.25 2.57 2.51
C VAL A 41 -3.49 3.00 1.26
N SER A 42 -4.13 2.97 0.08
CA SER A 42 -3.50 3.46 -1.15
C SER A 42 -3.02 4.90 -1.01
N SER A 43 -3.87 5.79 -0.49
CA SER A 43 -3.52 7.20 -0.28
C SER A 43 -2.41 7.38 0.76
N MET A 44 -2.42 6.59 1.83
CA MET A 44 -1.35 6.60 2.83
C MET A 44 -0.01 6.16 2.25
N VAL A 45 0.02 5.14 1.38
CA VAL A 45 1.25 4.73 0.68
C VAL A 45 1.80 5.88 -0.17
N ASP A 46 0.92 6.57 -0.91
CA ASP A 46 1.31 7.70 -1.76
C ASP A 46 1.90 8.85 -0.94
N VAL A 47 1.26 9.20 0.18
CA VAL A 47 1.75 10.26 1.09
C VAL A 47 3.04 9.85 1.79
N ALA A 48 3.15 8.61 2.25
CA ALA A 48 4.36 8.11 2.92
C ALA A 48 5.56 8.12 1.97
N LEU A 49 5.39 7.63 0.73
CA LEU A 49 6.45 7.66 -0.28
C LEU A 49 6.86 9.09 -0.62
N ALA A 50 5.89 9.99 -0.85
CA ALA A 50 6.19 11.39 -1.16
C ALA A 50 6.90 12.12 0.00
N SER A 51 6.52 11.83 1.24
CA SER A 51 7.16 12.39 2.44
C SER A 51 8.59 11.86 2.60
N ALA A 52 8.77 10.54 2.52
CA ALA A 52 10.07 9.90 2.70
C ALA A 52 11.06 10.30 1.60
N THR A 53 10.63 10.37 0.35
CA THR A 53 11.48 10.85 -0.75
C THR A 53 11.85 12.31 -0.61
N ARG A 54 10.94 13.17 -0.15
CA ARG A 54 11.25 14.58 0.09
C ARG A 54 12.29 14.74 1.19
N GLU A 55 12.15 14.01 2.30
CA GLU A 55 13.11 14.02 3.40
C GLU A 55 14.48 13.53 2.94
N LEU A 56 14.51 12.47 2.13
CA LEU A 56 15.72 11.92 1.52
C LEU A 56 16.47 12.92 0.63
N VAL A 57 15.74 13.65 -0.24
CA VAL A 57 16.34 14.68 -1.11
C VAL A 57 16.93 15.83 -0.28
N VAL A 58 16.21 16.25 0.76
CA VAL A 58 16.65 17.35 1.61
C VAL A 58 17.92 16.97 2.39
N ASP A 59 18.09 15.71 2.76
CA ASP A 59 19.17 15.27 3.64
C ASP A 59 20.54 15.02 2.94
N HIS A 60 20.67 15.33 1.64
CA HIS A 60 21.94 15.37 0.87
C HIS A 60 22.97 14.25 1.17
N SER A 61 22.49 13.06 1.53
CA SER A 61 23.34 12.04 2.12
C SER A 61 23.99 11.20 1.03
N ARG A 62 25.33 11.08 1.07
CA ARG A 62 26.13 10.17 0.22
C ARG A 62 25.99 8.70 0.66
N GLU A 63 24.78 8.31 1.05
CA GLU A 63 24.48 7.01 1.67
C GLU A 63 23.55 6.20 0.78
N ASP A 64 23.37 4.91 1.11
CA ASP A 64 22.38 4.06 0.46
C ASP A 64 20.97 4.63 0.70
N LEU A 65 20.49 5.35 -0.31
CA LEU A 65 19.20 6.01 -0.29
C LEU A 65 18.03 5.02 -0.13
N THR A 66 18.23 3.76 -0.53
CA THR A 66 17.23 2.70 -0.38
C THR A 66 17.03 2.35 1.08
N ALA A 67 18.14 2.11 1.80
CA ALA A 67 18.11 1.78 3.22
C ALA A 67 17.54 2.93 4.05
N LYS A 68 17.90 4.17 3.68
CA LYS A 68 17.39 5.38 4.34
C LYS A 68 15.89 5.58 4.11
N LEU A 69 15.41 5.42 2.88
CA LEU A 69 13.98 5.50 2.57
C LEU A 69 13.19 4.42 3.33
N GLN A 70 13.71 3.19 3.37
CA GLN A 70 13.11 2.09 4.12
C GLN A 70 13.02 2.41 5.62
N LEU A 71 14.06 3.03 6.20
CA LEU A 71 14.09 3.45 7.59
C LEU A 71 13.08 4.56 7.86
N THR A 72 13.05 5.63 7.04
CA THR A 72 12.07 6.72 7.17
C THR A 72 10.63 6.22 7.11
N LEU A 73 10.33 5.30 6.17
CA LEU A 73 9.00 4.68 6.05
C LEU A 73 8.65 3.79 7.25
N SER A 74 9.65 3.21 7.91
CA SER A 74 9.47 2.36 9.09
C SER A 74 9.27 3.16 10.37
N GLU A 75 9.92 4.32 10.49
CA GLU A 75 9.78 5.24 11.63
C GLU A 75 8.46 6.03 11.58
N GLN A 76 7.93 6.25 10.39
CA GLN A 76 6.66 6.94 10.22
C GLN A 76 5.51 6.13 10.84
N GLN A 77 4.82 6.71 11.83
CA GLN A 77 3.64 6.08 12.43
C GLN A 77 2.48 6.08 11.42
N LEU A 78 2.32 4.96 10.71
CA LEU A 78 1.30 4.78 9.71
C LEU A 78 0.21 3.85 10.27
N PRO A 79 -0.94 4.38 10.72
CA PRO A 79 -1.89 3.62 11.56
C PRO A 79 -2.56 2.42 10.86
N LEU A 80 -2.51 2.36 9.52
CA LEU A 80 -3.10 1.28 8.72
C LEU A 80 -2.07 0.48 7.92
N LEU A 81 -0.79 0.86 7.98
CA LEU A 81 0.30 0.21 7.27
C LEU A 81 1.16 -0.54 8.27
N ASN A 82 1.61 -1.73 7.88
CA ASN A 82 2.66 -2.42 8.60
C ASN A 82 3.99 -2.13 7.90
N GLY A 83 4.87 -1.35 8.53
CA GLY A 83 6.18 -0.99 8.00
C GLY A 83 7.01 -2.20 7.55
N ASN A 84 6.87 -3.34 8.23
CA ASN A 84 7.59 -4.57 7.91
C ASN A 84 7.18 -5.21 6.57
N ASN A 85 6.01 -4.84 6.05
CA ASN A 85 5.51 -5.35 4.76
C ASN A 85 5.82 -4.38 3.60
N ILE A 86 6.44 -3.23 3.89
CA ILE A 86 6.85 -2.27 2.87
C ILE A 86 8.20 -2.74 2.33
N THR A 87 8.28 -2.96 1.01
CA THR A 87 9.55 -3.23 0.34
C THR A 87 9.86 -2.08 -0.59
N VAL A 88 11.06 -1.53 -0.47
CA VAL A 88 11.57 -0.46 -1.32
C VAL A 88 12.62 -1.04 -2.26
N GLN A 89 12.51 -0.70 -3.55
CA GLN A 89 13.52 -0.96 -4.57
C GLN A 89 13.97 0.38 -5.16
N ALA A 90 15.27 0.54 -5.38
CA ALA A 90 15.82 1.73 -6.02
C ALA A 90 16.57 1.36 -7.30
N HIS A 91 16.30 2.10 -8.37
CA HIS A 91 17.06 2.07 -9.62
C HIS A 91 17.72 3.43 -9.82
N TYR A 92 19.02 3.46 -10.07
CA TYR A 92 19.75 4.70 -10.26
C TYR A 92 20.16 4.88 -11.71
N PHE A 93 20.09 6.12 -12.20
CA PHE A 93 20.39 6.46 -13.58
C PHE A 93 21.37 7.63 -13.67
N THR A 94 22.36 7.48 -14.54
CA THR A 94 23.43 8.48 -14.74
C THR A 94 22.98 9.67 -15.57
N SER A 95 21.94 9.51 -16.38
CA SER A 95 21.46 10.56 -17.29
C SER A 95 20.02 10.30 -17.74
N LEU A 96 19.38 11.31 -18.32
CA LEU A 96 18.06 11.15 -18.94
C LEU A 96 18.06 10.12 -20.08
N VAL A 97 19.17 9.95 -20.78
CA VAL A 97 19.33 8.95 -21.84
C VAL A 97 19.40 7.54 -21.25
N ALA A 98 20.03 7.37 -20.09
CA ALA A 98 20.05 6.08 -19.37
C ALA A 98 18.65 5.72 -18.86
N LEU A 99 17.88 6.72 -18.41
CA LEU A 99 16.48 6.55 -18.01
C LEU A 99 15.59 6.12 -19.20
N GLU A 100 15.77 6.72 -20.37
CA GLU A 100 15.02 6.33 -21.58
C GLU A 100 15.31 4.89 -22.01
N ASN A 101 16.55 4.44 -21.84
CA ASN A 101 17.00 3.10 -22.23
C ASN A 101 16.84 2.04 -21.13
N ASP A 102 16.28 2.39 -19.97
CA ASP A 102 16.17 1.53 -18.78
C ASP A 102 17.53 0.93 -18.33
N ASP A 103 18.62 1.68 -18.56
CA ASP A 103 19.98 1.30 -18.22
C ASP A 103 20.31 1.79 -16.80
N PHE A 104 19.83 1.02 -15.81
CA PHE A 104 19.99 1.35 -14.39
C PHE A 104 21.22 0.69 -13.77
N VAL A 105 21.79 1.36 -12.78
CA VAL A 105 22.90 0.85 -11.96
C VAL A 105 22.40 0.66 -10.52
N ALA A 106 22.87 -0.39 -9.85
CA ALA A 106 22.55 -0.63 -8.43
C ALA A 106 23.34 0.27 -7.46
N SER A 107 24.26 1.09 -7.97
CA SER A 107 25.13 1.95 -7.17
C SER A 107 24.58 3.37 -7.14
N PHE A 108 24.54 3.94 -5.94
CA PHE A 108 24.06 5.30 -5.66
C PHE A 108 25.10 6.40 -5.99
N ASP A 109 26.36 6.03 -6.26
CA ASP A 109 27.45 7.01 -6.39
C ASP A 109 27.44 7.72 -7.75
N GLY A 110 27.41 9.05 -7.71
CA GLY A 110 27.52 9.91 -8.90
C GLY A 110 26.33 9.87 -9.86
N GLN A 111 25.15 9.46 -9.41
CA GLN A 111 23.93 9.35 -10.22
C GLN A 111 23.09 10.62 -10.12
N ASP A 112 22.54 11.08 -11.25
CA ASP A 112 21.72 12.30 -11.32
C ASP A 112 20.23 12.02 -11.04
N PHE A 113 19.79 10.77 -11.26
CA PHE A 113 18.41 10.36 -11.07
C PHE A 113 18.30 9.06 -10.27
N ALA A 114 17.27 8.96 -9.45
CA ALA A 114 16.90 7.76 -8.72
C ALA A 114 15.40 7.50 -8.86
N GLU A 115 15.03 6.29 -9.26
CA GLU A 115 13.66 5.80 -9.25
C GLU A 115 13.46 4.91 -8.03
N PHE A 116 12.52 5.28 -7.17
CA PHE A 116 12.12 4.48 -6.02
C PHE A 116 10.79 3.81 -6.30
N THR A 117 10.76 2.47 -6.19
CA THR A 117 9.55 1.67 -6.27
C THR A 117 9.22 1.10 -4.90
N LEU A 118 8.08 1.51 -4.35
CA LEU A 118 7.49 1.00 -3.13
C LEU A 118 6.46 -0.09 -3.46
N LEU A 119 6.63 -1.25 -2.84
CA LEU A 119 5.72 -2.39 -2.91
C LEU A 119 5.08 -2.62 -1.54
N TYR A 120 3.75 -2.63 -1.49
CA TYR A 120 2.99 -2.97 -0.30
C TYR A 120 1.88 -3.98 -0.61
N PRO A 121 1.95 -5.20 -0.04
CA PRO A 121 0.90 -6.19 -0.20
C PRO A 121 -0.28 -5.89 0.73
N TYR A 122 -1.39 -5.39 0.15
CA TYR A 122 -2.60 -5.16 0.93
C TYR A 122 -3.30 -6.47 1.28
N LYS A 123 -3.55 -6.66 2.57
CA LYS A 123 -4.34 -7.77 3.11
C LYS A 123 -5.73 -7.29 3.50
N ALA A 124 -6.76 -7.88 2.89
CA ALA A 124 -8.15 -7.64 3.27
C ALA A 124 -8.44 -8.15 4.69
N LEU A 125 -9.30 -7.45 5.44
CA LEU A 125 -9.68 -7.85 6.80
C LEU A 125 -11.00 -8.62 6.84
N PHE A 126 -12.00 -8.15 6.10
CA PHE A 126 -13.37 -8.66 6.17
C PHE A 126 -13.72 -9.64 5.05
N VAL A 127 -12.94 -9.61 3.97
CA VAL A 127 -13.21 -10.37 2.73
C VAL A 127 -12.17 -11.48 2.52
N ALA A 128 -11.50 -11.91 3.59
CA ALA A 128 -10.50 -12.97 3.56
C ALA A 128 -11.15 -14.29 3.09
N GLY A 129 -10.99 -14.63 1.81
CA GLY A 129 -11.60 -15.80 1.17
C GLY A 129 -12.13 -15.58 -0.25
N PHE A 130 -12.24 -14.34 -0.74
CA PHE A 130 -12.74 -14.02 -2.09
C PHE A 130 -11.71 -14.20 -3.24
N SER A 131 -10.80 -15.17 -3.12
CA SER A 131 -9.84 -15.66 -4.14
C SER A 131 -8.50 -14.92 -4.31
N ASP A 132 -7.50 -15.68 -4.77
CA ASP A 132 -6.17 -15.29 -5.25
C ASP A 132 -6.19 -14.11 -6.25
N GLY A 133 -7.32 -13.88 -6.92
CA GLY A 133 -7.50 -12.74 -7.84
C GLY A 133 -7.46 -11.39 -7.14
N PHE A 134 -7.94 -11.30 -5.89
CA PHE A 134 -7.88 -10.06 -5.12
C PHE A 134 -6.45 -9.75 -4.67
N GLU A 135 -5.67 -10.76 -4.27
CA GLU A 135 -4.27 -10.57 -3.85
C GLU A 135 -3.39 -9.98 -4.96
N ARG A 136 -3.65 -10.36 -6.22
CA ARG A 136 -2.93 -9.79 -7.37
C ARG A 136 -3.27 -8.32 -7.61
N LEU A 137 -4.52 -7.93 -7.38
CA LEU A 137 -5.01 -6.56 -7.55
C LEU A 137 -4.71 -5.67 -6.33
N SER A 138 -4.49 -6.28 -5.16
CA SER A 138 -4.32 -5.57 -3.91
C SER A 138 -2.87 -5.22 -3.59
N ASN A 139 -1.91 -5.61 -4.43
CA ASN A 139 -0.53 -5.14 -4.29
C ASN A 139 -0.40 -3.70 -4.77
N PHE A 140 -0.11 -2.78 -3.86
CA PHE A 140 0.22 -1.41 -4.22
C PHE A 140 1.67 -1.36 -4.70
N LYS A 141 1.85 -1.03 -5.97
CA LYS A 141 3.13 -0.64 -6.55
C LYS A 141 3.10 0.84 -6.84
N ARG A 142 4.01 1.60 -6.22
CA ARG A 142 4.17 3.04 -6.44
C ARG A 142 5.60 3.36 -6.79
N THR A 143 5.78 4.07 -7.89
CA THR A 143 7.09 4.42 -8.42
C THR A 143 7.19 5.94 -8.46
N THR A 144 8.29 6.48 -7.98
CA THR A 144 8.57 7.92 -8.01
C THR A 144 10.00 8.14 -8.48
N LEU A 145 10.16 9.06 -9.44
CA LEU A 145 11.45 9.47 -9.95
C LEU A 145 11.87 10.74 -9.22
N VAL A 146 13.11 10.74 -8.75
CA VAL A 146 13.69 11.81 -7.96
C VAL A 146 15.01 12.21 -8.59
N THR A 147 15.22 13.52 -8.75
CA THR A 147 16.54 14.05 -9.10
C THR A 147 17.40 14.05 -7.85
N VAL A 148 18.53 13.35 -7.89
CA VAL A 148 19.50 13.36 -6.79
C VAL A 148 20.38 14.57 -7.05
N GLU A 149 20.15 15.65 -6.30
CA GLU A 149 20.97 16.85 -6.45
C GLU A 149 22.39 16.50 -6.00
N ARG A 150 23.33 16.48 -6.95
CA ARG A 150 24.75 16.40 -6.65
C ARG A 150 25.03 17.52 -5.66
N SER A 151 25.37 17.20 -4.41
CA SER A 151 25.92 18.19 -3.48
C SER A 151 27.12 18.82 -4.19
N ALA A 152 26.87 19.98 -4.80
CA ALA A 152 27.90 20.75 -5.43
C ALA A 152 28.88 21.02 -4.30
N ASN A 153 30.11 20.52 -4.44
CA ASN A 153 31.20 20.94 -3.60
C ASN A 153 31.27 22.47 -3.73
N TYR A 154 30.65 23.19 -2.82
CA TYR A 154 31.08 24.52 -2.45
C TYR A 154 32.39 24.32 -1.68
N ALA A 155 33.42 23.91 -2.41
CA ALA A 155 34.79 23.99 -1.96
C ALA A 155 35.18 25.47 -2.04
N ASN A 156 35.27 26.10 -0.87
CA ASN A 156 35.96 27.34 -0.52
C ASN A 156 36.19 28.39 -1.62
#